data_AF-A0A0G1KVW3-F1
#
_entry.id   AF-A0A0G1KVW3-F1
#
_cell.length_a   1.000
_cell.length_b   1.000
_cell.length_c   1.000
_cell.angle_alpha   90.00
_cell.angle_beta   90.00
_cell.angle_gamma   90.00
#
_symmetry.space_group_name_H-M   'P 1'
#
loop_
_entity.id
_entity.type
_entity.pdbx_description
1 polymer ?
#
loop_
_entity_poly.entity_id
_entity_poly.type
_entity_poly.pdbx_seq_one_letter_code
_entity_poly.pdbx_strand_id
1 'polypeptide(L)'
;MQDLKKEKTLVIIKPDGVQRGLIGEVIKKYEQTGLKLVSLKMLVPTNELIEKHYLVDPDWKIKRGNKTIQAYKDKGIEPPELDPEKSGQKVLDVLKKYLSSGPVVAMVWQGMNVCSVIKKVTGSTEPLTSDVGTVRGDFTVDSYQVADIDNRATRNIVHASGSVEDAQKEIPLWFSESELINYRLLNEAILYDVNLDGILE
;
A
#
# COMPACT_ATOMS: atom_id res chain seq x y z
N MET A 1 -20.39 15.57 6.20
CA MET A 1 -18.98 15.96 5.98
C MET A 1 -18.15 14.80 6.49
N GLN A 2 -17.21 14.28 5.70
CA GLN A 2 -16.38 13.14 6.09
C GLN A 2 -15.51 13.54 7.27
N ASP A 3 -15.53 12.76 8.36
CA ASP A 3 -14.67 13.02 9.52
C ASP A 3 -13.24 12.65 9.14
N LEU A 4 -12.50 13.63 8.61
CA LEU A 4 -11.13 13.47 8.14
C LEU A 4 -10.23 12.86 9.23
N LYS A 5 -10.52 13.10 10.52
CA LYS A 5 -9.72 12.61 11.66
C LYS A 5 -9.82 11.09 11.84
N LYS A 6 -10.83 10.44 11.25
CA LYS A 6 -11.13 9.01 11.43
C LYS A 6 -11.09 8.21 10.14
N GLU A 7 -10.54 8.78 9.07
CA GLU A 7 -10.27 8.02 7.84
C GLU A 7 -9.36 6.83 8.14
N LYS A 8 -9.58 5.74 7.40
CA LYS A 8 -8.79 4.52 7.50
C LYS A 8 -8.21 4.15 6.13
N THR A 9 -7.04 3.52 6.14
CA THR A 9 -6.41 2.97 4.94
C THR A 9 -5.83 1.59 5.21
N LEU A 10 -5.82 0.75 4.18
CA LEU A 10 -5.17 -0.56 4.24
C LEU A 10 -3.70 -0.41 3.80
N VAL A 11 -2.81 -1.01 4.59
CA VAL A 11 -1.40 -1.15 4.24
C VAL A 11 -1.00 -2.61 4.35
N ILE A 12 -0.25 -3.12 3.37
CA ILE A 12 0.24 -4.50 3.38
C ILE A 12 1.76 -4.47 3.17
N ILE A 13 2.51 -4.98 4.14
CA ILE A 13 3.93 -5.29 3.96
C ILE A 13 4.02 -6.61 3.20
N LYS A 14 4.59 -6.56 2.00
CA LYS A 14 4.73 -7.65 1.06
C LYS A 14 5.84 -8.63 1.49
N PRO A 15 5.94 -9.81 0.86
CA PRO A 15 6.85 -10.85 1.33
C PRO A 15 8.33 -10.43 1.37
N ASP A 16 8.80 -9.61 0.44
CA ASP A 16 10.16 -9.05 0.47
C ASP A 16 10.41 -8.17 1.71
N GLY A 17 9.42 -7.35 2.12
CA GLY A 17 9.51 -6.53 3.33
C GLY A 17 9.56 -7.39 4.59
N VAL A 18 8.74 -8.43 4.65
CA VAL A 18 8.70 -9.37 5.77
C VAL A 18 10.01 -10.17 5.86
N GLN A 19 10.44 -10.78 4.77
CA GLN A 19 11.64 -11.63 4.72
C GLN A 19 12.94 -10.86 5.01
N ARG A 20 12.94 -9.54 4.82
CA ARG A 20 14.07 -8.66 5.13
C ARG A 20 14.00 -8.05 6.54
N GLY A 21 13.03 -8.43 7.36
CA GLY A 21 12.89 -7.93 8.73
C GLY A 21 12.46 -6.46 8.82
N LEU A 22 11.77 -5.93 7.80
CA LEU A 22 11.42 -4.50 7.72
C LEU A 22 10.06 -4.15 8.36
N ILE A 23 9.39 -5.10 9.03
CA ILE A 23 8.07 -4.88 9.64
C ILE A 23 8.11 -3.70 10.62
N GLY A 24 9.07 -3.73 11.55
CA GLY A 24 9.22 -2.67 12.56
C GLY A 24 9.56 -1.32 11.95
N GLU A 25 10.42 -1.28 10.93
CA GLU A 25 10.81 -0.03 10.27
C GLU A 25 9.65 0.64 9.53
N VAL A 26 8.80 -0.15 8.87
CA VAL A 26 7.60 0.37 8.19
C VAL A 26 6.59 0.89 9.21
N ILE A 27 6.30 0.12 10.27
CA ILE A 27 5.39 0.54 11.35
C ILE A 27 5.89 1.84 11.98
N LYS A 28 7.17 1.88 12.37
CA LYS A 28 7.81 3.04 12.99
C LYS A 28 7.65 4.31 12.14
N LYS A 29 7.91 4.22 10.82
CA LYS A 29 7.75 5.38 9.92
C LYS A 29 6.31 5.91 9.92
N TYR A 30 5.29 5.06 10.02
CA TYR A 30 3.89 5.51 10.10
C TYR A 30 3.54 6.04 11.49
N GLU A 31 3.92 5.36 12.58
CA GLU A 31 3.63 5.82 13.94
C GLU A 31 4.25 7.19 14.24
N GLN A 32 5.47 7.44 13.73
CA GLN A 32 6.15 8.74 13.89
C GLN A 32 5.41 9.91 13.26
N THR A 33 4.48 9.67 12.33
CA THR A 33 3.60 10.71 11.78
C THR A 33 2.37 11.00 12.64
N GLY A 34 2.16 10.24 13.72
CA GLY A 34 0.99 10.36 14.59
C GLY A 34 -0.22 9.52 14.18
N LEU A 35 -0.10 8.71 13.13
CA LEU A 35 -1.15 7.80 12.70
C LEU A 35 -1.36 6.66 13.70
N LYS A 36 -2.60 6.19 13.80
CA LYS A 36 -3.02 5.14 14.75
C LYS A 36 -3.19 3.80 14.04
N LEU A 37 -2.48 2.76 14.49
CA LEU A 37 -2.68 1.39 14.03
C LEU A 37 -3.91 0.80 14.71
N VAL A 38 -4.96 0.46 13.97
CA VAL A 38 -6.24 -0.05 14.53
C VAL A 38 -6.48 -1.54 14.27
N SER A 39 -5.68 -2.17 13.41
CA SER A 39 -5.67 -3.62 13.21
C SER A 39 -4.38 -4.08 12.55
N LEU A 40 -3.91 -5.28 12.85
CA LEU A 40 -2.72 -5.90 12.25
C LEU A 40 -2.86 -7.43 12.28
N LYS A 41 -2.50 -8.09 11.18
CA LYS A 41 -2.30 -9.55 11.18
C LYS A 41 -1.27 -10.01 10.13
N MET A 42 -0.65 -11.14 10.41
CA MET A 42 0.28 -11.81 9.52
C MET A 42 -0.36 -13.07 8.94
N LEU A 43 -0.25 -13.26 7.63
CA LEU A 43 -0.83 -14.41 6.91
C LEU A 43 -0.10 -14.65 5.59
N VAL A 44 -0.30 -15.83 4.98
CA VAL A 44 0.02 -16.07 3.57
C VAL A 44 -1.27 -15.94 2.77
N PRO A 45 -1.43 -14.91 1.91
CA PRO A 45 -2.69 -14.67 1.22
C PRO A 45 -2.89 -15.67 0.06
N THR A 46 -4.13 -16.11 -0.14
CA THR A 46 -4.49 -16.97 -1.28
C THR A 46 -4.53 -16.16 -2.58
N ASN A 47 -4.34 -16.82 -3.72
CA ASN A 47 -4.50 -16.19 -5.04
C ASN A 47 -5.90 -15.56 -5.23
N GLU A 48 -6.93 -16.13 -4.61
CA GLU A 48 -8.29 -15.60 -4.64
C GLU A 48 -8.39 -14.27 -3.86
N LEU A 49 -7.84 -14.21 -2.65
CA LEU A 49 -7.80 -12.97 -1.86
C LEU A 49 -7.03 -11.86 -2.60
N ILE A 50 -5.89 -12.21 -3.20
CA ILE A 50 -5.08 -11.27 -3.99
C ILE A 50 -5.84 -10.76 -5.22
N GLU A 51 -6.57 -11.64 -5.92
CA GLU A 51 -7.40 -11.24 -7.05
C GLU A 51 -8.50 -10.28 -6.62
N LYS A 52 -9.28 -10.64 -5.60
CA LYS A 52 -10.34 -9.79 -5.04
C LYS A 52 -9.79 -8.43 -4.63
N HIS A 53 -8.61 -8.40 -4.01
CA HIS A 53 -7.95 -7.17 -3.59
C HIS A 53 -7.63 -6.22 -4.76
N TYR A 54 -7.05 -6.72 -5.85
CA TYR A 54 -6.74 -5.86 -7.00
C TYR A 54 -7.96 -5.50 -7.84
N LEU A 55 -9.01 -6.33 -7.84
CA LEU A 55 -10.21 -6.13 -8.63
C LEU A 55 -11.37 -5.47 -7.86
N VAL A 56 -11.09 -4.85 -6.71
CA VAL A 56 -12.05 -3.94 -6.03
C VAL A 56 -12.49 -2.78 -6.94
N ASP A 57 -11.59 -2.39 -7.86
CA ASP A 57 -11.88 -1.55 -9.01
C ASP A 57 -12.05 -2.47 -10.24
N PRO A 58 -13.26 -2.59 -10.81
CA PRO A 58 -13.49 -3.48 -11.96
C PRO A 58 -12.66 -3.08 -13.19
N ASP A 59 -12.26 -1.81 -13.29
CA ASP A 59 -11.45 -1.31 -14.40
C ASP A 59 -9.94 -1.44 -14.14
N TRP A 60 -9.53 -2.03 -13.01
CA TRP A 60 -8.13 -2.05 -12.59
C TRP A 60 -7.21 -2.65 -13.65
N LYS A 61 -7.63 -3.75 -14.28
CA LYS A 61 -6.83 -4.41 -15.34
C LYS A 61 -6.58 -3.47 -16.50
N ILE A 62 -7.63 -2.83 -17.01
CA ILE A 62 -7.55 -1.89 -18.14
C ILE A 62 -6.68 -0.67 -17.75
N LYS A 63 -6.92 -0.08 -16.57
CA LYS A 63 -6.13 1.07 -16.06
C LYS A 63 -4.65 0.71 -15.90
N ARG A 64 -4.35 -0.45 -15.31
CA ARG A 64 -2.97 -0.91 -15.09
C ARG A 64 -2.28 -1.30 -16.39
N GLY A 65 -2.99 -1.96 -17.30
CA GLY A 65 -2.47 -2.30 -18.62
C GLY A 65 -2.14 -1.08 -19.45
N ASN A 66 -3.03 -0.08 -19.50
CA ASN A 66 -2.76 1.20 -20.17
C ASN A 66 -1.52 1.90 -19.60
N LYS A 67 -1.38 1.95 -18.26
CA LYS A 67 -0.17 2.51 -17.62
C LYS A 67 1.09 1.72 -17.98
N THR A 68 0.99 0.39 -18.08
CA THR A 68 2.12 -0.47 -18.43
C THR A 68 2.53 -0.24 -19.89
N ILE A 69 1.58 -0.28 -20.82
CA ILE A 69 1.80 0.03 -22.25
C ILE A 69 2.43 1.41 -22.43
N GLN A 70 1.91 2.42 -21.73
CA GLN A 70 2.47 3.77 -21.79
C GLN A 70 3.91 3.81 -21.26
N ALA A 71 4.21 3.14 -20.15
CA ALA A 71 5.57 3.09 -19.60
C ALA A 71 6.59 2.44 -20.54
N TYR A 72 6.19 1.45 -21.35
CA TYR A 72 7.03 0.89 -22.42
C TYR A 72 7.28 1.92 -23.54
N LYS A 73 6.21 2.61 -23.99
CA LYS A 73 6.30 3.65 -25.03
C LYS A 73 7.18 4.82 -24.60
N ASP A 74 7.07 5.27 -23.35
CA ASP A 74 7.86 6.37 -22.80
C ASP A 74 9.37 6.04 -22.76
N LYS A 75 9.71 4.74 -22.67
CA LYS A 75 11.09 4.24 -22.76
C LYS A 75 11.56 3.98 -24.20
N GLY A 76 10.71 4.18 -25.21
CA GLY A 76 11.00 3.85 -26.60
C GLY A 76 11.08 2.34 -26.87
N ILE A 77 10.46 1.51 -26.02
CA ILE A 77 10.47 0.04 -26.14
C ILE A 77 9.09 -0.41 -26.62
N GLU A 78 9.05 -1.39 -27.53
CA GLU A 78 7.79 -1.98 -27.96
C GLU A 78 7.14 -2.78 -26.82
N PRO A 79 5.88 -2.48 -26.43
CA PRO A 79 5.21 -3.22 -25.39
C PRO A 79 4.99 -4.68 -25.81
N PRO A 80 5.24 -5.67 -24.93
CA PRO A 80 5.03 -7.08 -25.24
C PRO A 80 3.54 -7.47 -25.36
N GLU A 81 2.64 -6.56 -25.03
CA GLU A 81 1.19 -6.72 -25.12
C GLU A 81 0.56 -5.34 -25.33
N LEU A 82 -0.25 -5.21 -26.38
CA LEU A 82 -0.93 -3.96 -26.74
C LEU A 82 -2.38 -3.91 -26.26
N ASP A 83 -2.97 -5.06 -25.92
CA ASP A 83 -4.29 -5.13 -25.31
C ASP A 83 -4.21 -4.75 -23.81
N PRO A 84 -4.86 -3.65 -23.37
CA PRO A 84 -4.77 -3.21 -21.98
C PRO A 84 -5.29 -4.24 -20.97
N GLU A 85 -6.32 -5.00 -21.31
CA GLU A 85 -6.87 -5.99 -20.39
C GLU A 85 -5.92 -7.18 -20.22
N LYS A 86 -5.38 -7.71 -21.32
CA LYS A 86 -4.36 -8.78 -21.28
C LYS A 86 -3.08 -8.32 -20.60
N SER A 87 -2.65 -7.08 -20.84
CA SER A 87 -1.50 -6.48 -20.17
C SER A 87 -1.74 -6.38 -18.67
N GLY A 88 -2.91 -5.89 -18.25
CA GLY A 88 -3.34 -5.85 -16.86
C GLY A 88 -3.41 -7.24 -16.22
N GLN A 89 -3.89 -8.25 -16.95
CA GLN A 89 -3.92 -9.64 -16.48
C GLN A 89 -2.52 -10.20 -16.23
N LYS A 90 -1.56 -9.97 -17.13
CA LYS A 90 -0.14 -10.36 -16.92
C LYS A 90 0.43 -9.74 -15.65
N VAL A 91 0.12 -8.46 -15.39
CA VAL A 91 0.54 -7.78 -14.15
C VAL A 91 -0.12 -8.41 -12.92
N LEU A 92 -1.41 -8.74 -12.97
CA LEU A 92 -2.10 -9.43 -11.88
C LEU A 92 -1.47 -10.80 -11.58
N ASP A 93 -1.10 -11.56 -12.60
CA ASP A 93 -0.51 -12.90 -12.45
C ASP A 93 0.86 -12.84 -11.75
N VAL A 94 1.71 -11.87 -12.08
CA VAL A 94 2.99 -11.70 -11.37
C VAL A 94 2.80 -11.18 -9.94
N LEU A 95 1.77 -10.35 -9.69
CA LEU A 95 1.44 -9.89 -8.34
C LEU A 95 0.91 -11.03 -7.47
N LYS A 96 0.10 -11.94 -8.03
CA LYS A 96 -0.33 -13.16 -7.35
C LYS A 96 0.85 -14.02 -6.94
N LYS A 97 1.76 -14.32 -7.88
CA LYS A 97 2.98 -15.09 -7.59
C LYS A 97 3.82 -14.43 -6.49
N TYR A 98 3.96 -13.10 -6.55
CA TYR A 98 4.75 -12.36 -5.58
C TYR A 98 4.12 -12.35 -4.19
N LEU A 99 2.85 -11.97 -4.05
CA LEU A 99 2.17 -11.88 -2.75
C LEU A 99 1.90 -13.24 -2.10
N SER A 100 1.75 -14.30 -2.89
CA SER A 100 1.60 -15.67 -2.36
C SER A 100 2.92 -16.40 -2.10
N SER A 101 4.07 -15.80 -2.45
CA SER A 101 5.39 -16.43 -2.25
C SER A 101 5.85 -16.52 -0.80
N GLY A 102 5.18 -15.83 0.13
CA GLY A 102 5.52 -15.81 1.53
C GLY A 102 4.51 -15.02 2.37
N PRO A 103 4.75 -14.89 3.67
CA PRO A 103 3.85 -14.15 4.54
C PRO A 103 3.85 -12.65 4.22
N VAL A 104 2.69 -12.04 4.42
CA VAL A 104 2.48 -10.59 4.42
C VAL A 104 2.05 -10.13 5.80
N VAL A 105 2.22 -8.84 6.09
CA VAL A 105 1.59 -8.19 7.26
C VAL A 105 0.59 -7.17 6.77
N ALA A 106 -0.70 -7.47 6.92
CA ALA A 106 -1.78 -6.54 6.62
C ALA A 106 -2.06 -5.68 7.87
N MET A 107 -2.34 -4.40 7.66
CA MET A 107 -2.53 -3.39 8.71
C MET A 107 -3.61 -2.40 8.29
N VAL A 108 -4.39 -1.94 9.27
CA VAL A 108 -5.32 -0.81 9.08
C VAL A 108 -4.83 0.37 9.90
N TRP A 109 -4.55 1.47 9.21
CA TRP A 109 -4.12 2.72 9.82
C TRP A 109 -5.26 3.73 9.80
N GLN A 110 -5.39 4.51 10.87
CA GLN A 110 -6.40 5.54 11.04
C GLN A 110 -5.76 6.90 11.32
N GLY A 111 -6.29 7.97 10.74
CA GLY A 111 -5.93 9.34 11.09
C GLY A 111 -6.28 10.36 10.03
N MET A 112 -5.88 11.62 10.27
CA MET A 112 -6.15 12.72 9.36
C MET A 112 -5.46 12.56 8.00
N ASN A 113 -6.23 12.59 6.92
CA ASN A 113 -5.73 12.43 5.54
C ASN A 113 -4.87 11.16 5.37
N VAL A 114 -5.21 10.07 6.07
CA VAL A 114 -4.32 8.92 6.27
C VAL A 114 -3.80 8.33 4.95
N CYS A 115 -4.64 8.22 3.92
CA CYS A 115 -4.23 7.70 2.61
C CYS A 115 -3.11 8.57 1.99
N SER A 116 -3.27 9.90 2.05
CA SER A 116 -2.30 10.85 1.50
C SER A 116 -0.99 10.85 2.30
N VAL A 117 -1.08 10.83 3.63
CA VAL A 117 0.10 10.78 4.52
C VAL A 117 0.88 9.49 4.30
N ILE A 118 0.21 8.33 4.31
CA ILE A 118 0.86 7.03 4.09
C ILE A 118 1.49 6.95 2.70
N LYS A 119 0.82 7.42 1.65
CA LYS A 119 1.41 7.47 0.30
C LYS A 119 2.70 8.30 0.27
N LYS A 120 2.70 9.46 0.92
CA LYS A 120 3.88 10.33 1.02
C LYS A 120 5.04 9.65 1.75
N VAL A 121 4.77 9.01 2.89
CA VAL A 121 5.79 8.28 3.67
C VAL A 121 6.29 7.03 2.95
N THR A 122 5.41 6.36 2.20
CA THR A 122 5.75 5.12 1.47
C THR A 122 6.67 5.38 0.28
N GLY A 123 6.45 6.48 -0.45
CA GLY A 123 7.16 6.79 -1.70
C GLY A 123 6.41 6.35 -2.96
N SER A 124 6.95 6.70 -4.14
CA SER A 124 6.37 6.37 -5.44
C SER A 124 6.34 4.85 -5.67
N THR A 125 5.56 4.35 -6.64
CA THR A 125 5.44 2.89 -6.86
C THR A 125 6.77 2.23 -7.22
N GLU A 126 7.63 2.94 -7.94
CA GLU A 126 8.96 2.47 -8.32
C GLU A 126 10.01 2.97 -7.31
N PRO A 127 10.78 2.09 -6.67
CA PRO A 127 11.80 2.52 -5.72
C PRO A 127 12.86 3.46 -6.31
N LEU A 128 13.31 3.21 -7.53
CA LEU A 128 14.29 4.06 -8.23
C LEU A 128 13.87 5.55 -8.31
N THR A 129 12.57 5.84 -8.34
CA THR A 129 12.03 7.21 -8.41
C THR A 129 11.44 7.67 -7.08
N SER A 130 11.61 6.91 -6.00
CA SER A 130 11.15 7.28 -4.66
C SER A 130 12.18 8.18 -3.99
N ASP A 131 11.71 9.26 -3.35
CA ASP A 131 12.58 10.18 -2.63
C ASP A 131 13.26 9.54 -1.41
N VAL A 132 14.43 10.07 -1.07
CA VAL A 132 15.16 9.74 0.18
C VAL A 132 14.28 10.04 1.39
N GLY A 133 14.31 9.15 2.39
CA GLY A 133 13.48 9.23 3.60
C GLY A 133 12.15 8.48 3.50
N THR A 134 11.73 8.07 2.29
CA THR A 134 10.53 7.23 2.10
C THR A 134 10.83 5.75 2.36
N VAL A 135 9.81 4.95 2.67
CA VAL A 135 9.97 3.49 2.84
C VAL A 135 10.65 2.86 1.61
N ARG A 136 10.22 3.22 0.41
CA ARG A 136 10.75 2.64 -0.83
C ARG A 136 12.12 3.19 -1.19
N GLY A 137 12.37 4.48 -0.98
CA GLY A 137 13.68 5.10 -1.24
C GLY A 137 14.78 4.61 -0.28
N ASP A 138 14.45 4.40 0.99
CA ASP A 138 15.44 4.00 2.00
C ASP A 138 15.73 2.49 1.97
N PHE A 139 14.75 1.67 1.61
CA PHE A 139 14.83 0.24 1.87
C PHE A 139 14.85 -0.64 0.63
N THR A 140 14.76 -0.16 -0.60
CA THR A 140 14.90 -1.03 -1.79
C THR A 140 15.48 -0.28 -2.98
N VAL A 141 16.24 -1.01 -3.80
CA VAL A 141 16.93 -0.49 -4.99
C VAL A 141 16.33 -1.02 -6.29
N ASP A 142 15.15 -1.64 -6.22
CA ASP A 142 14.49 -2.25 -7.38
C ASP A 142 13.92 -1.20 -8.35
N SER A 143 13.67 -1.60 -9.58
CA SER A 143 13.10 -0.71 -10.61
C SER A 143 12.14 -1.47 -11.52
N TYR A 144 11.35 -0.75 -12.32
CA TYR A 144 10.56 -1.38 -13.37
C TYR A 144 11.46 -2.11 -14.37
N GLN A 145 12.60 -1.51 -14.74
CA GLN A 145 13.51 -2.11 -15.73
C GLN A 145 14.01 -3.50 -15.29
N VAL A 146 14.48 -3.64 -14.05
CA VAL A 146 14.98 -4.92 -13.55
C VAL A 146 13.81 -5.91 -13.39
N ALA A 147 12.65 -5.45 -12.92
CA ALA A 147 11.46 -6.28 -12.79
C ALA A 147 10.94 -6.81 -14.14
N ASP A 148 10.99 -5.98 -15.19
CA ASP A 148 10.64 -6.34 -16.56
C ASP A 148 11.60 -7.40 -17.13
N ILE A 149 12.92 -7.23 -16.96
CA ILE A 149 13.95 -8.21 -17.39
C ILE A 149 13.73 -9.57 -16.73
N ASP A 150 13.44 -9.57 -15.43
CA ASP A 150 13.24 -10.78 -14.63
C ASP A 150 11.81 -11.36 -14.74
N ASN A 151 10.92 -10.70 -15.50
CA ASN A 151 9.50 -11.05 -15.64
C ASN A 151 8.79 -11.28 -14.29
N ARG A 152 8.94 -10.31 -13.37
CA ARG A 152 8.39 -10.35 -12.01
C ARG A 152 7.76 -9.02 -11.61
N ALA A 153 7.00 -9.01 -10.52
CA ALA A 153 6.57 -7.75 -9.91
C ALA A 153 7.75 -6.99 -9.29
N THR A 154 7.66 -5.66 -9.26
CA THR A 154 8.61 -4.80 -8.55
C THR A 154 8.53 -5.07 -7.04
N ARG A 155 9.68 -5.34 -6.43
CA ARG A 155 9.88 -5.55 -5.00
C ARG A 155 9.96 -4.20 -4.29
N ASN A 156 8.78 -3.64 -4.05
CA ASN A 156 8.61 -2.31 -3.50
C ASN A 156 8.05 -2.31 -2.06
N ILE A 157 8.21 -3.43 -1.34
CA ILE A 157 7.98 -3.61 0.10
C ILE A 157 6.52 -3.49 0.57
N VAL A 158 5.78 -2.48 0.12
CA VAL A 158 4.49 -2.09 0.69
C VAL A 158 3.43 -1.88 -0.41
N HIS A 159 2.21 -2.34 -0.15
CA HIS A 159 0.99 -1.81 -0.75
C HIS A 159 0.32 -0.82 0.22
N ALA A 160 -0.26 0.25 -0.30
CA ALA A 160 -1.12 1.18 0.46
C ALA A 160 -2.30 1.59 -0.44
N SER A 161 -3.52 1.67 0.12
CA SER A 161 -4.71 2.01 -0.66
C SER A 161 -4.56 3.35 -1.39
N GLY A 162 -5.13 3.43 -2.60
CA GLY A 162 -5.02 4.59 -3.48
C GLY A 162 -5.79 5.80 -2.97
N SER A 163 -6.96 5.57 -2.39
CA SER A 163 -7.85 6.60 -1.85
C SER A 163 -8.64 6.03 -0.66
N VAL A 164 -9.48 6.86 -0.03
CA VAL A 164 -10.37 6.39 1.04
C VAL A 164 -11.45 5.46 0.50
N GLU A 165 -11.93 5.70 -0.73
CA GLU A 165 -12.90 4.85 -1.41
C GLU A 165 -12.33 3.46 -1.71
N ASP A 166 -11.08 3.39 -2.18
CA ASP A 166 -10.38 2.11 -2.36
C ASP A 166 -10.22 1.41 -1.01
N ALA A 167 -9.77 2.12 0.02
CA ALA A 167 -9.60 1.57 1.36
C ALA A 167 -10.90 0.98 1.94
N GLN A 168 -12.04 1.65 1.74
CA GLN A 168 -13.36 1.17 2.18
C GLN A 168 -13.74 -0.17 1.54
N LYS A 169 -13.29 -0.45 0.32
CA LYS A 169 -13.51 -1.73 -0.37
C LYS A 169 -12.44 -2.76 -0.03
N GLU A 170 -11.20 -2.32 0.14
CA GLU A 170 -10.06 -3.19 0.43
C GLU A 170 -10.13 -3.75 1.87
N ILE A 171 -10.38 -2.90 2.89
CA ILE A 171 -10.34 -3.31 4.30
C ILE A 171 -11.22 -4.54 4.59
N PRO A 172 -12.50 -4.60 4.16
CA PRO A 172 -13.37 -5.76 4.43
C PRO A 172 -12.91 -7.08 3.79
N LEU A 173 -12.06 -7.03 2.76
CA LEU A 173 -11.46 -8.24 2.18
C LEU A 173 -10.40 -8.84 3.10
N TRP A 174 -9.72 -7.98 3.87
CA TRP A 174 -8.62 -8.38 4.74
C TRP A 174 -9.04 -8.52 6.20
N PHE A 175 -10.00 -7.74 6.69
CA PHE A 175 -10.40 -7.71 8.09
C PHE A 175 -11.92 -7.67 8.23
N SER A 176 -12.43 -8.49 9.15
CA SER A 176 -13.77 -8.34 9.69
C SER A 176 -13.86 -7.11 10.60
N GLU A 177 -15.08 -6.62 10.83
CA GLU A 177 -15.29 -5.44 11.69
C GLU A 177 -14.80 -5.66 13.13
N SER A 178 -14.91 -6.90 13.66
CA SER A 178 -14.44 -7.24 15.00
C SER A 178 -12.93 -7.27 15.14
N GLU A 179 -12.18 -7.35 14.04
CA GLU A 179 -10.72 -7.23 14.03
C GLU A 179 -10.25 -5.76 14.09
N LEU A 180 -11.16 -4.78 13.94
CA LEU A 180 -10.83 -3.36 14.05
C LEU A 180 -11.02 -2.88 15.50
N ILE A 181 -9.94 -2.52 16.16
CA ILE A 181 -9.97 -2.11 17.56
C ILE A 181 -10.21 -0.60 17.67
N ASN A 182 -11.26 -0.23 18.41
CA ASN A 182 -11.53 1.16 18.75
C ASN A 182 -10.87 1.51 20.09
N TYR A 183 -9.86 2.39 20.04
CA TYR A 183 -9.15 2.90 21.21
C TYR A 183 -8.67 4.33 20.95
N ARG A 184 -8.25 5.01 22.02
CA ARG A 184 -7.70 6.38 21.96
C ARG A 184 -6.20 6.35 22.22
N LEU A 185 -5.43 6.99 21.36
CA LEU A 185 -4.05 7.39 21.66
C LEU A 185 -4.05 8.79 22.28
N LEU A 186 -3.15 9.03 23.23
CA LEU A 186 -3.02 10.35 23.84
C LEU A 186 -2.50 11.40 22.84
N ASN A 187 -1.74 10.98 21.83
CA ASN A 187 -1.29 11.87 20.75
C ASN A 187 -2.46 12.47 19.94
N GLU A 188 -3.62 11.82 19.89
CA GLU A 188 -4.81 12.34 19.20
C GLU A 188 -5.32 13.61 19.87
N ALA A 189 -5.12 13.75 21.19
CA ALA A 189 -5.43 14.99 21.89
C ALA A 189 -4.53 16.13 21.40
N ILE A 190 -3.25 15.87 21.19
CA ILE A 190 -2.29 16.88 20.74
C ILE A 190 -2.51 17.22 19.25
N LEU A 191 -2.84 16.24 18.42
CA LEU A 191 -2.94 16.42 16.98
C LEU A 191 -4.31 16.94 16.51
N TYR A 192 -5.38 16.60 17.21
CA TYR A 192 -6.75 16.86 16.75
C TYR A 192 -7.54 17.84 17.60
N ASP A 193 -7.05 18.18 18.79
CA ASP A 193 -7.66 19.25 19.57
C ASP A 193 -7.39 20.60 18.92
N VAL A 194 -8.38 21.50 19.00
CA VAL A 194 -8.33 22.80 18.34
C VAL A 194 -7.36 23.74 19.05
N ASN A 195 -7.36 23.71 20.39
CA ASN A 195 -6.64 24.70 21.20
C ASN A 195 -5.58 24.08 22.12
N LEU A 196 -5.29 22.78 21.99
CA LEU A 196 -4.40 22.06 22.91
C LEU A 196 -4.85 22.23 24.38
N ASP A 197 -6.16 22.09 24.61
CA ASP A 197 -6.82 22.31 25.89
C ASP A 197 -6.31 21.31 26.94
N GLY A 198 -6.12 21.79 28.17
CA GLY A 198 -5.69 20.97 29.29
C GLY A 198 -4.21 20.55 29.29
N ILE A 199 -3.34 21.23 28.52
CA ILE A 199 -1.88 21.05 28.63
C ILE A 199 -1.30 21.78 29.84
N LEU A 200 -1.76 22.99 30.13
CA LEU A 200 -1.30 23.77 31.28
C LEU A 200 -2.15 23.44 32.51
N GLU A 201 -1.48 23.28 33.66
CA GLU A 201 -2.10 23.08 34.99
C GLU A 201 -2.64 24.40 35.59
#